data_AF-A0A3D4NU00-F1
#
_entry.id   AF-A0A3D4NU00-F1
#
_cell.length_a   1.000
_cell.length_b   1.000
_cell.length_c   1.000
_cell.angle_alpha   90.00
_cell.angle_beta   90.00
_cell.angle_gamma   90.00
#
_symmetry.space_group_name_H-M   'P 1'
#
loop_
_entity.id
_entity.type
_entity.pdbx_description
1 polymer ?
#
loop_
_entity_poly.entity_id
_entity_poly.type
_entity_poly.pdbx_seq_one_letter_code
_entity_poly.pdbx_strand_id
1 'polypeptide(L)'
;MKHRQKKSVRLPVALGIVFAAGALSPSQSWATFSWESEDGLKVDWNNALRYSAMFRVDKRDGELLSNPNLDDGDRYFSTGLISNRGELFSELDLVHSSGFGARVSANGWYDTVYNRDNDNPGVAGGAYPNQLSSGPDEFTDSTRDQHGRNVELRDAFVFGRLQLGGTELTGRLGQHSLVWGESLFFANNAVAGAQSPFDTTRLLDDPTAEAKEFVLPVPQVSAQWQLSDSLSIGAYYQFRYVHNRIPASGSYFSVADIVGSGAERLVLDPTTGLSAFRESDRDAKDSGQFGVQLRWQVGEFDLGFYALQFHD
;
A
#
# COMPACT_ATOMS: atom_id res chain seq x y z
N MET A 1 40.65 14.83 -27.27
CA MET A 1 39.22 15.22 -27.37
C MET A 1 38.60 15.16 -25.98
N LYS A 2 38.05 16.27 -25.48
CA LYS A 2 37.49 16.38 -24.12
C LYS A 2 36.10 15.73 -24.10
N HIS A 3 35.89 14.70 -23.28
CA HIS A 3 34.58 14.14 -23.01
C HIS A 3 33.74 15.14 -22.20
N ARG A 4 32.75 15.75 -22.86
CA ARG A 4 31.76 16.61 -22.23
C ARG A 4 30.66 15.68 -21.68
N GLN A 5 30.60 15.50 -20.36
CA GLN A 5 29.45 14.89 -19.71
C GLN A 5 28.20 15.70 -20.06
N LYS A 6 27.24 15.08 -20.74
CA LYS A 6 25.92 15.67 -20.95
C LYS A 6 25.14 15.61 -19.64
N LYS A 7 24.44 16.72 -19.40
CA LYS A 7 23.69 17.08 -18.21
C LYS A 7 22.72 15.97 -17.78
N SER A 8 22.58 15.84 -16.47
CA SER A 8 21.59 15.05 -15.75
C SER A 8 20.18 15.23 -16.33
N VAL A 9 19.55 14.10 -16.64
CA VAL A 9 18.11 14.01 -16.93
C VAL A 9 17.39 14.34 -15.62
N ARG A 10 16.81 15.55 -15.53
CA ARG A 10 15.80 15.85 -14.53
C ARG A 10 14.49 15.29 -15.09
N LEU A 11 13.93 14.24 -14.50
CA LEU A 11 12.51 13.91 -14.72
C LEU A 11 11.71 15.13 -14.27
N PRO A 12 10.98 15.83 -15.16
CA PRO A 12 10.03 16.84 -14.73
C PRO A 12 8.83 16.08 -14.18
N VAL A 13 8.73 16.01 -12.85
CA VAL A 13 7.47 15.67 -12.19
C VAL A 13 6.57 16.89 -12.37
N ALA A 14 5.86 16.97 -13.50
CA ALA A 14 4.77 17.91 -13.70
C ALA A 14 3.58 17.37 -12.91
N LEU A 15 3.53 17.71 -11.62
CA LEU A 15 2.38 17.42 -10.77
C LEU A 15 1.21 18.29 -11.29
N GLY A 16 0.24 17.68 -11.97
CA GLY A 16 -1.04 18.32 -12.24
C GLY A 16 -1.68 18.79 -10.93
N ILE A 17 -2.28 19.98 -10.93
CA ILE A 17 -2.97 20.49 -9.74
C ILE A 17 -4.23 19.65 -9.54
N VAL A 18 -4.27 18.81 -8.50
CA VAL A 18 -5.48 18.09 -8.09
C VAL A 18 -6.17 18.90 -6.99
N PHE A 19 -7.45 19.22 -7.18
CA PHE A 19 -8.29 19.71 -6.10
C PHE A 19 -9.01 18.52 -5.48
N ALA A 20 -8.55 18.09 -4.30
CA ALA A 20 -9.28 17.13 -3.47
C ALA A 20 -10.34 17.91 -2.67
N ALA A 21 -11.60 17.86 -3.10
CA ALA A 21 -12.72 18.39 -2.35
C ALA A 21 -13.27 17.30 -1.42
N GLY A 22 -12.50 16.94 -0.40
CA GLY A 22 -12.98 16.14 0.73
C GLY A 22 -13.31 17.05 1.89
N ALA A 23 -14.41 16.82 2.60
CA ALA A 23 -14.50 17.32 3.95
C ALA A 23 -13.31 16.73 4.72
N LEU A 24 -12.31 17.55 5.04
CA LEU A 24 -11.19 17.21 5.91
C LEU A 24 -11.72 16.99 7.34
N SER A 25 -12.54 15.96 7.51
CA SER A 25 -12.88 15.41 8.81
C SER A 25 -11.93 14.23 8.97
N PRO A 26 -11.04 14.22 9.98
CA PRO A 26 -10.33 12.98 10.31
C PRO A 26 -11.37 11.87 10.44
N SER A 27 -11.05 10.69 9.92
CA SER A 27 -11.87 9.47 9.95
C SER A 27 -12.60 9.33 11.29
N GLN A 28 -13.83 9.85 11.37
CA GLN A 28 -14.64 9.63 12.56
C GLN A 28 -15.17 8.21 12.47
N SER A 29 -14.94 7.41 13.52
CA SER A 29 -15.61 6.13 13.67
C SER A 29 -17.12 6.40 13.67
N TRP A 30 -17.80 5.94 12.63
CA TRP A 30 -19.24 6.14 12.42
C TRP A 30 -20.04 5.25 13.36
N ALA A 31 -19.55 4.04 13.62
CA ALA A 31 -20.15 3.09 14.55
C ALA A 31 -19.06 2.39 15.36
N THR A 32 -19.07 2.67 16.65
CA THR A 32 -18.25 1.98 17.64
C THR A 32 -19.16 1.19 18.56
N PHE A 33 -18.89 -0.10 18.68
CA PHE A 33 -19.46 -0.97 19.70
C PHE A 33 -18.34 -1.35 20.66
N SER A 34 -18.60 -1.21 21.96
CA SER A 34 -17.68 -1.66 23.01
C SER A 34 -18.48 -2.41 24.06
N TRP A 35 -18.00 -3.58 24.44
CA TRP A 35 -18.59 -4.42 25.46
C TRP A 35 -17.49 -5.09 26.28
N GLU A 36 -17.76 -5.28 27.56
CA GLU A 36 -16.85 -5.96 28.48
C GLU A 36 -17.62 -7.00 29.29
N SER A 37 -17.10 -8.22 29.35
CA SER A 37 -17.65 -9.30 30.17
C SER A 37 -17.21 -9.17 31.63
N GLU A 38 -17.96 -9.77 32.54
CA GLU A 38 -17.57 -9.86 33.96
C GLU A 38 -16.25 -10.62 34.15
N ASP A 39 -15.97 -11.60 33.28
CA ASP A 39 -14.72 -12.37 33.27
C ASP A 39 -13.53 -11.59 32.68
N GLY A 40 -13.74 -10.34 32.25
CA GLY A 40 -12.69 -9.44 31.77
C GLY A 40 -12.34 -9.59 30.28
N LEU A 41 -13.25 -10.13 29.45
CA LEU A 41 -13.14 -10.06 28.00
C LEU A 41 -13.70 -8.72 27.51
N LYS A 42 -12.84 -7.88 26.93
CA LYS A 42 -13.24 -6.67 26.22
C LYS A 42 -13.36 -6.95 24.72
N VAL A 43 -14.45 -6.47 24.13
CA VAL A 43 -14.74 -6.52 22.70
C VAL A 43 -14.93 -5.08 22.21
N ASP A 44 -14.07 -4.64 21.31
CA ASP A 44 -14.18 -3.36 20.62
C ASP A 44 -14.39 -3.62 19.13
N TRP A 45 -15.45 -3.07 18.55
CA TRP A 45 -15.72 -3.14 17.12
C TRP A 45 -15.93 -1.73 16.57
N ASN A 46 -14.98 -1.27 15.77
CA ASN A 46 -14.95 0.06 15.18
C ASN A 46 -15.17 -0.02 13.67
N ASN A 47 -16.03 0.86 13.16
CA ASN A 47 -16.31 0.98 11.73
C ASN A 47 -16.15 2.45 11.32
N ALA A 48 -15.25 2.69 10.36
CA ALA A 48 -15.03 3.98 9.74
C ALA A 48 -15.57 3.95 8.32
N LEU A 49 -16.55 4.81 8.04
CA LEU A 49 -17.05 5.05 6.69
C LEU A 49 -16.35 6.27 6.12
N ARG A 50 -15.79 6.15 4.93
CA ARG A 50 -15.05 7.21 4.23
C ARG A 50 -15.62 7.42 2.85
N TYR A 51 -15.54 8.66 2.40
CA TYR A 51 -15.92 9.05 1.05
C TYR A 51 -14.93 10.10 0.55
N SER A 52 -14.43 9.89 -0.65
CA SER A 52 -13.52 10.81 -1.33
C SER A 52 -13.95 11.00 -2.78
N ALA A 53 -13.80 12.24 -3.26
CA ALA A 53 -13.99 12.59 -4.66
C ALA A 53 -12.81 13.44 -5.11
N MET A 54 -12.25 13.10 -6.28
CA MET A 54 -11.11 13.80 -6.85
C MET A 54 -11.44 14.31 -8.24
N PHE A 55 -10.96 15.52 -8.52
CA PHE A 55 -11.17 16.19 -9.78
C PHE A 55 -9.84 16.57 -10.43
N ARG A 56 -9.68 16.16 -11.69
CA ARG A 56 -8.68 16.71 -12.60
C ARG A 56 -9.18 18.07 -13.10
N VAL A 57 -8.45 19.14 -12.82
CA VAL A 57 -8.85 20.51 -13.19
C VAL A 57 -8.24 21.01 -14.49
N ASP A 58 -7.08 20.45 -14.88
CA ASP A 58 -6.38 20.81 -16.10
C ASP A 58 -6.61 19.76 -17.20
N LYS A 59 -6.35 20.18 -18.45
CA LYS A 59 -6.32 19.27 -19.59
C LYS A 59 -5.14 18.28 -19.49
N ARG A 60 -5.18 17.26 -20.35
CA ARG A 60 -4.04 16.33 -20.58
C ARG A 60 -2.76 17.08 -20.91
N ASP A 61 -1.65 16.61 -20.34
CA ASP A 61 -0.34 17.21 -20.54
C ASP A 61 0.37 16.56 -21.74
N GLY A 62 0.84 17.37 -22.68
CA GLY A 62 1.47 16.86 -23.90
C GLY A 62 2.76 16.08 -23.67
N GLU A 63 3.50 16.37 -22.59
CA GLU A 63 4.71 15.64 -22.22
C GLU A 63 4.35 14.27 -21.65
N LEU A 64 3.32 14.20 -20.79
CA LEU A 64 2.83 12.93 -20.25
C LEU A 64 2.25 12.03 -21.35
N LEU A 65 1.63 12.61 -22.38
CA LEU A 65 1.11 11.89 -23.54
C LEU A 65 2.17 11.47 -24.57
N SER A 66 3.44 11.85 -24.40
CA SER A 66 4.48 11.67 -25.42
C SER A 66 5.04 10.24 -25.51
N ASN A 67 4.86 9.44 -24.45
CA ASN A 67 5.40 8.09 -24.37
C ASN A 67 4.28 7.04 -24.17
N PRO A 68 4.02 6.17 -25.16
CA PRO A 68 2.96 5.14 -25.15
C PRO A 68 3.10 4.07 -24.06
N ASN A 69 4.16 4.12 -23.26
CA ASN A 69 4.39 3.20 -22.15
C ASN A 69 4.26 3.85 -20.77
N LEU A 70 3.97 5.15 -20.70
CA LEU A 70 3.87 5.93 -19.45
C LEU A 70 2.65 6.86 -19.42
N ASP A 71 1.74 6.77 -20.39
CA ASP A 71 0.78 7.82 -20.68
C ASP A 71 -0.66 7.47 -20.35
N ASP A 72 -0.97 6.20 -20.07
CA ASP A 72 -2.35 5.76 -19.84
C ASP A 72 -2.95 6.46 -18.61
N GLY A 73 -2.15 6.70 -17.56
CA GLY A 73 -2.59 7.46 -16.38
C GLY A 73 -3.06 8.89 -16.68
N ASP A 74 -2.50 9.56 -17.69
CA ASP A 74 -2.97 10.88 -18.13
C ASP A 74 -4.06 10.75 -19.20
N ARG A 75 -3.93 9.78 -20.11
CA ARG A 75 -4.80 9.59 -21.27
C ARG A 75 -6.18 9.08 -20.89
N TYR A 76 -6.30 8.24 -19.87
CA TYR A 76 -7.57 7.60 -19.50
C TYR A 76 -8.57 8.58 -18.88
N PHE A 77 -8.11 9.78 -18.51
CA PHE A 77 -8.91 10.75 -17.76
C PHE A 77 -8.93 12.12 -18.44
N SER A 78 -10.12 12.54 -18.83
CA SER A 78 -10.42 13.92 -19.21
C SER A 78 -10.59 14.81 -17.97
N THR A 79 -10.65 16.14 -18.18
CA THR A 79 -10.92 17.09 -17.11
C THR A 79 -12.28 16.79 -16.47
N GLY A 80 -12.32 16.70 -15.14
CA GLY A 80 -13.51 16.31 -14.40
C GLY A 80 -13.22 15.29 -13.31
N LEU A 81 -14.22 14.47 -12.99
CA LEU A 81 -14.18 13.50 -11.91
C LEU A 81 -13.30 12.30 -12.27
N ILE A 82 -12.21 12.10 -11.52
CA ILE A 82 -11.22 11.03 -11.73
C ILE A 82 -11.28 9.93 -10.66
N SER A 83 -11.90 10.22 -9.51
CA SER A 83 -12.20 9.25 -8.47
C SER A 83 -13.46 9.68 -7.74
N ASN A 84 -14.31 8.71 -7.40
CA ASN A 84 -15.52 8.89 -6.62
C ASN A 84 -15.74 7.62 -5.77
N ARG A 85 -15.07 7.60 -4.63
CA ARG A 85 -14.82 6.41 -3.83
C ARG A 85 -15.57 6.46 -2.51
N GLY A 86 -16.33 5.41 -2.24
CA GLY A 86 -16.83 5.07 -0.91
C GLY A 86 -16.03 3.92 -0.32
N GLU A 87 -15.81 3.94 0.98
CA GLU A 87 -15.01 2.94 1.67
C GLU A 87 -15.50 2.67 3.10
N LEU A 88 -15.42 1.41 3.52
CA LEU A 88 -15.66 0.94 4.87
C LEU A 88 -14.41 0.25 5.41
N PHE A 89 -13.84 0.79 6.48
CA PHE A 89 -12.81 0.12 7.26
C PHE A 89 -13.39 -0.38 8.59
N SER A 90 -13.30 -1.68 8.84
CA SER A 90 -13.85 -2.35 10.02
C SER A 90 -12.74 -3.02 10.81
N GLU A 91 -12.68 -2.76 12.12
CA GLU A 91 -11.69 -3.29 13.05
C GLU A 91 -12.40 -3.94 14.25
N LEU A 92 -12.18 -5.24 14.46
CA LEU A 92 -12.66 -6.00 15.61
C LEU A 92 -11.46 -6.42 16.47
N ASP A 93 -11.47 -5.99 17.72
CA ASP A 93 -10.46 -6.27 18.73
C ASP A 93 -11.11 -7.03 19.89
N LEU A 94 -10.54 -8.19 20.24
CA LEU A 94 -10.93 -9.03 21.36
C LEU A 94 -9.75 -9.08 22.33
N VAL A 95 -9.89 -8.54 23.54
CA VAL A 95 -8.81 -8.44 24.52
C VAL A 95 -9.28 -8.99 25.86
N HIS A 96 -8.64 -10.06 26.33
CA HIS A 96 -8.92 -10.64 27.64
C HIS A 96 -7.98 -10.07 28.71
N SER A 97 -8.50 -9.91 29.92
CA SER A 97 -7.78 -9.43 31.12
C SER A 97 -6.51 -10.23 31.44
N SER A 98 -6.44 -11.49 31.01
CA SER A 98 -5.24 -12.34 31.12
C SER A 98 -4.07 -11.92 30.22
N GLY A 99 -4.25 -10.92 29.34
CA GLY A 99 -3.22 -10.43 28.43
C GLY A 99 -3.20 -11.13 27.06
N PHE A 100 -4.21 -11.93 26.73
CA PHE A 100 -4.37 -12.58 25.43
C PHE A 100 -5.51 -11.97 24.64
N GLY A 101 -5.41 -12.02 23.32
CA GLY A 101 -6.44 -11.47 22.45
C GLY A 101 -6.30 -11.84 20.99
N ALA A 102 -7.21 -11.29 20.20
CA ALA A 102 -7.25 -11.43 18.76
C ALA A 102 -7.68 -10.12 18.11
N ARG A 103 -7.21 -9.89 16.90
CA ARG A 103 -7.60 -8.76 16.06
C ARG A 103 -7.94 -9.23 14.66
N VAL A 104 -9.03 -8.73 14.13
CA VAL A 104 -9.41 -8.88 12.73
C VAL A 104 -9.78 -7.50 12.17
N SER A 105 -9.21 -7.13 11.04
CA SER A 105 -9.60 -5.89 10.35
C SER A 105 -9.72 -6.12 8.85
N ALA A 106 -10.65 -5.40 8.21
CA ALA A 106 -10.89 -5.47 6.78
C ALA A 106 -11.22 -4.10 6.21
N ASN A 107 -10.79 -3.85 4.97
CA ASN A 107 -11.12 -2.66 4.21
C ASN A 107 -11.91 -3.06 2.96
N GLY A 108 -13.05 -2.43 2.72
CA GLY A 108 -13.84 -2.60 1.50
C GLY A 108 -14.11 -1.27 0.82
N TRP A 109 -13.96 -1.21 -0.49
CA TRP A 109 -14.14 0.02 -1.26
C TRP A 109 -14.88 -0.17 -2.57
N TYR A 110 -15.46 0.92 -3.06
CA TYR A 110 -16.04 1.03 -4.37
C TYR A 110 -15.86 2.45 -4.94
N ASP A 111 -15.18 2.56 -6.07
CA ASP A 111 -15.00 3.80 -6.83
C ASP A 111 -15.73 3.72 -8.17
N THR A 112 -16.71 4.59 -8.39
CA THR A 112 -17.53 4.53 -9.60
C THR A 112 -16.75 4.83 -10.88
N VAL A 113 -15.66 5.61 -10.82
CA VAL A 113 -14.92 6.05 -12.02
C VAL A 113 -14.17 4.89 -12.65
N TYR A 114 -13.58 4.01 -11.83
CA TYR A 114 -12.89 2.81 -12.31
C TYR A 114 -13.85 1.67 -12.69
N ASN A 115 -15.14 1.81 -12.44
CA ASN A 115 -16.18 0.82 -12.78
C ASN A 115 -17.00 1.20 -14.03
N ARG A 116 -16.52 2.17 -14.80
CA ARG A 116 -17.11 2.63 -16.07
C ARG A 116 -16.03 2.76 -17.13
N ASP A 117 -16.43 3.20 -18.32
CA ASP A 117 -15.51 3.49 -19.41
C ASP A 117 -14.55 4.64 -19.06
N ASN A 118 -13.35 4.58 -19.61
CA ASN A 118 -12.32 5.61 -19.56
C ASN A 118 -12.32 6.43 -20.87
N ASP A 119 -11.51 7.49 -20.90
CA ASP A 119 -11.52 8.47 -22.00
C ASP A 119 -10.42 8.23 -23.08
N ASN A 120 -9.87 7.02 -23.17
CA ASN A 120 -8.85 6.66 -24.15
C ASN A 120 -9.47 6.45 -25.54
N PRO A 121 -8.99 7.16 -26.58
CA PRO A 121 -9.60 7.09 -27.92
C PRO A 121 -9.13 5.87 -28.75
N GLY A 122 -8.28 5.01 -28.19
CA GLY A 122 -7.70 3.84 -28.85
C GLY A 122 -6.77 4.17 -30.02
N VAL A 123 -6.33 3.13 -30.73
CA VAL A 123 -5.36 3.25 -31.84
C VAL A 123 -5.87 4.12 -32.98
N ALA A 124 -7.16 4.02 -33.31
CA ALA A 124 -7.77 4.86 -34.34
C ALA A 124 -7.76 6.36 -33.96
N GLY A 125 -7.76 6.67 -32.66
CA GLY A 125 -7.61 8.02 -32.13
C GLY A 125 -6.17 8.46 -31.85
N GLY A 126 -5.18 7.66 -32.26
CA GLY A 126 -3.75 7.96 -32.09
C GLY A 126 -3.14 7.55 -30.75
N ALA A 127 -3.86 6.77 -29.93
CA ALA A 127 -3.36 6.24 -28.67
C ALA A 127 -2.83 4.80 -28.80
N TYR A 128 -2.01 4.35 -27.85
CA TYR A 128 -1.52 2.97 -27.82
C TYR A 128 -1.78 2.36 -26.44
N PRO A 129 -3.04 2.04 -26.09
CA PRO A 129 -3.39 1.52 -24.78
C PRO A 129 -2.51 0.33 -24.40
N ASN A 130 -2.04 0.27 -23.16
CA ASN A 130 -1.22 -0.84 -22.71
C ASN A 130 -1.99 -2.16 -22.73
N GLN A 131 -3.22 -2.11 -22.25
CA GLN A 131 -4.11 -3.25 -22.17
C GLN A 131 -4.49 -3.84 -23.53
N LEU A 132 -4.70 -5.14 -23.51
CA LEU A 132 -5.08 -6.04 -24.59
C LEU A 132 -6.29 -6.89 -24.21
N SER A 133 -6.51 -7.14 -22.92
CA SER A 133 -7.60 -7.94 -22.38
C SER A 133 -8.97 -7.26 -22.38
N SER A 134 -9.01 -5.93 -22.55
CA SER A 134 -10.22 -5.10 -22.53
C SER A 134 -10.24 -4.10 -23.69
N GLY A 135 -11.40 -3.51 -23.96
CA GLY A 135 -11.53 -2.42 -24.94
C GLY A 135 -10.62 -1.23 -24.59
N PRO A 136 -10.17 -0.40 -25.54
CA PRO A 136 -9.23 0.70 -25.25
C PRO A 136 -9.78 1.69 -24.22
N ASP A 137 -11.09 1.85 -24.18
CA ASP A 137 -11.90 2.70 -23.31
C ASP A 137 -12.39 1.98 -22.05
N GLU A 138 -11.85 0.82 -21.68
CA GLU A 138 -12.20 0.11 -20.45
C GLU A 138 -11.01 0.05 -19.48
N PHE A 139 -11.20 -0.17 -18.18
CA PHE A 139 -10.08 -0.53 -17.31
C PHE A 139 -9.88 -2.05 -17.30
N THR A 140 -8.64 -2.55 -17.21
CA THR A 140 -8.41 -4.00 -17.01
C THR A 140 -9.05 -4.51 -15.72
N ASP A 141 -9.36 -5.81 -15.63
CA ASP A 141 -9.89 -6.40 -14.39
C ASP A 141 -8.99 -6.11 -13.18
N SER A 142 -7.67 -6.21 -13.36
CA SER A 142 -6.71 -5.94 -12.29
C SER A 142 -6.72 -4.48 -11.83
N THR A 143 -6.86 -3.51 -12.76
CA THR A 143 -7.02 -2.10 -12.41
C THR A 143 -8.37 -1.85 -11.73
N ARG A 144 -9.45 -2.50 -12.20
CA ARG A 144 -10.79 -2.43 -11.56
C ARG A 144 -10.78 -3.00 -10.14
N ASP A 145 -10.10 -4.10 -9.90
CA ASP A 145 -10.04 -4.72 -8.59
C ASP A 145 -9.20 -3.87 -7.63
N GLN A 146 -8.05 -3.34 -8.07
CA GLN A 146 -7.20 -2.53 -7.20
C GLN A 146 -7.80 -1.15 -6.89
N HIS A 147 -8.33 -0.45 -7.89
CA HIS A 147 -8.78 0.93 -7.75
C HIS A 147 -10.29 1.09 -7.69
N GLY A 148 -11.03 0.24 -8.39
CA GLY A 148 -12.47 0.34 -8.54
C GLY A 148 -13.29 -0.38 -7.48
N ARG A 149 -12.94 -1.60 -7.08
CA ARG A 149 -13.72 -2.34 -6.09
C ARG A 149 -12.95 -3.51 -5.50
N ASN A 150 -12.90 -3.62 -4.19
CA ASN A 150 -12.39 -4.81 -3.53
C ASN A 150 -12.84 -4.90 -2.06
N VAL A 151 -12.59 -6.05 -1.46
CA VAL A 151 -12.58 -6.25 -0.02
C VAL A 151 -11.28 -6.95 0.35
N GLU A 152 -10.48 -6.32 1.20
CA GLU A 152 -9.18 -6.79 1.63
C GLU A 152 -9.16 -7.04 3.15
N LEU A 153 -8.79 -8.26 3.54
CA LEU A 153 -8.45 -8.56 4.93
C LEU A 153 -7.10 -7.93 5.25
N ARG A 154 -7.06 -7.07 6.27
CA ARG A 154 -5.87 -6.37 6.72
C ARG A 154 -5.22 -7.15 7.86
N ASP A 155 -5.73 -7.04 9.07
CA ASP A 155 -5.23 -7.80 10.20
C ASP A 155 -6.04 -9.08 10.41
N ALA A 156 -5.36 -10.17 10.78
CA ALA A 156 -5.97 -11.39 11.27
C ALA A 156 -4.94 -12.16 12.11
N PHE A 157 -4.83 -11.81 13.39
CA PHE A 157 -3.82 -12.38 14.27
C PHE A 157 -4.33 -12.56 15.70
N VAL A 158 -3.68 -13.48 16.42
CA VAL A 158 -3.77 -13.60 17.87
C VAL A 158 -2.53 -13.02 18.51
N PHE A 159 -2.67 -12.52 19.73
CA PHE A 159 -1.56 -11.98 20.50
C PHE A 159 -1.64 -12.39 21.96
N GLY A 160 -0.50 -12.32 22.64
CA GLY A 160 -0.40 -12.66 24.04
C GLY A 160 0.72 -11.89 24.73
N ARG A 161 0.51 -11.64 26.02
CA ARG A 161 1.50 -11.15 26.97
C ARG A 161 1.70 -12.21 28.06
N LEU A 162 2.96 -12.56 28.30
CA LEU A 162 3.38 -13.52 29.31
C LEU A 162 4.35 -12.84 30.26
N GLN A 163 4.03 -12.87 31.56
CA GLN A 163 4.99 -12.49 32.60
C GLN A 163 5.91 -13.67 32.92
N LEU A 164 7.21 -13.44 32.72
CA LEU A 164 8.28 -14.40 32.97
C LEU A 164 9.17 -13.86 34.10
N GLY A 165 8.82 -14.21 35.34
CA GLY A 165 9.48 -13.63 36.52
C GLY A 165 9.22 -12.12 36.60
N GLY A 166 10.29 -11.32 36.60
CA GLY A 166 10.23 -9.85 36.55
C GLY A 166 10.25 -9.25 35.13
N THR A 167 10.12 -10.08 34.09
CA THR A 167 10.22 -9.67 32.69
C THR A 167 8.94 -9.95 31.92
N GLU A 168 8.73 -9.25 30.81
CA GLU A 168 7.54 -9.38 29.97
C GLU A 168 7.90 -9.87 28.56
N LEU A 169 7.23 -10.92 28.11
CA LEU A 169 7.29 -11.42 26.74
C LEU A 169 5.94 -11.15 26.06
N THR A 170 5.97 -10.47 24.92
CA THR A 170 4.80 -10.29 24.05
C THR A 170 5.01 -11.02 22.73
N GLY A 171 3.93 -11.55 22.16
CA GLY A 171 3.99 -12.25 20.88
C GLY A 171 2.72 -12.07 20.06
N ARG A 172 2.86 -12.19 18.74
CA ARG A 172 1.76 -12.18 17.76
C ARG A 172 1.95 -13.29 16.75
N LEU A 173 0.86 -13.92 16.35
CA LEU A 173 0.84 -14.95 15.32
C LEU A 173 -0.36 -14.72 14.39
N GLY A 174 -0.08 -14.60 13.10
CA GLY A 174 -1.08 -14.39 12.06
C GLY A 174 -0.70 -13.25 11.14
N GLN A 175 -1.67 -12.72 10.40
CA GLN A 175 -1.47 -11.62 9.48
C GLN A 175 -1.48 -10.28 10.23
N HIS A 176 -0.34 -9.62 10.29
CA HIS A 176 -0.20 -8.32 10.96
C HIS A 176 0.97 -7.54 10.36
N SER A 177 0.97 -6.22 10.54
CA SER A 177 2.12 -5.36 10.24
C SER A 177 3.06 -5.29 11.44
N LEU A 178 4.37 -5.22 11.17
CA LEU A 178 5.41 -5.02 12.18
C LEU A 178 6.35 -3.92 11.71
N VAL A 179 6.52 -2.90 12.54
CA VAL A 179 7.40 -1.77 12.24
C VAL A 179 8.31 -1.53 13.43
N TRP A 180 9.62 -1.61 13.20
CA TRP A 180 10.66 -1.25 14.14
C TRP A 180 11.29 0.09 13.73
N GLY A 181 11.55 0.94 14.72
CA GLY A 181 12.22 2.23 14.55
C GLY A 181 11.33 3.36 14.05
N GLU A 182 11.89 4.57 14.03
CA GLU A 182 11.26 5.77 13.48
C GLU A 182 11.83 6.06 12.09
N SER A 183 10.98 6.12 11.08
CA SER A 183 11.37 6.65 9.76
C SER A 183 11.26 8.16 9.77
N LEU A 184 12.37 8.88 9.62
CA LEU A 184 12.37 10.34 9.65
C LEU A 184 11.83 10.98 8.35
N PHE A 185 11.97 10.32 7.18
CA PHE A 185 11.60 10.91 5.89
C PHE A 185 11.12 9.96 4.79
N PHE A 186 11.45 8.65 4.82
CA PHE A 186 10.98 7.68 3.81
C PHE A 186 10.87 6.28 4.41
N ALA A 187 9.64 5.75 4.53
CA ALA A 187 9.40 4.45 5.14
C ALA A 187 10.20 3.31 4.45
N ASN A 188 10.42 3.43 3.13
CA ASN A 188 11.15 2.43 2.33
C ASN A 188 12.69 2.40 2.56
N ASN A 189 13.30 3.50 3.02
CA ASN A 189 14.76 3.58 3.23
C ASN A 189 15.19 3.33 4.69
N ALA A 190 14.25 2.92 5.54
CA ALA A 190 14.46 2.65 6.95
C ALA A 190 14.36 1.15 7.25
N VAL A 191 14.68 0.75 8.49
CA VAL A 191 14.44 -0.62 8.99
C VAL A 191 13.01 -1.08 8.70
N ALA A 192 12.04 -0.18 8.87
CA ALA A 192 10.64 -0.39 8.51
C ALA A 192 10.42 -0.84 7.05
N GLY A 193 11.21 -0.29 6.12
CA GLY A 193 11.20 -0.61 4.69
C GLY A 193 11.49 -2.07 4.40
N ALA A 194 12.42 -2.65 5.16
CA ALA A 194 12.81 -4.05 5.05
C ALA A 194 11.87 -5.02 5.78
N GLN A 195 10.90 -4.52 6.57
CA GLN A 195 10.04 -5.35 7.41
C GLN A 195 8.66 -5.61 6.83
N SER A 196 8.14 -4.73 5.99
CA SER A 196 6.78 -4.88 5.49
C SER A 196 6.63 -4.26 4.11
N PRO A 197 5.78 -4.85 3.25
CA PRO A 197 5.45 -4.25 1.98
C PRO A 197 4.57 -3.01 2.18
N PHE A 198 4.69 -2.06 1.28
CA PHE A 198 3.96 -0.80 1.28
C PHE A 198 2.93 -0.76 0.16
N ASP A 199 1.82 -0.10 0.44
CA ASP A 199 0.81 0.26 -0.53
C ASP A 199 0.99 1.74 -0.92
N THR A 200 1.76 1.98 -1.98
CA THR A 200 1.98 3.34 -2.49
C THR A 200 0.77 3.86 -3.25
N THR A 201 -0.06 2.96 -3.79
CA THR A 201 -1.36 3.34 -4.35
C THR A 201 -2.20 4.02 -3.29
N ARG A 202 -2.31 3.40 -2.11
CA ARG A 202 -3.07 3.93 -0.99
C ARG A 202 -2.57 5.30 -0.54
N LEU A 203 -1.25 5.49 -0.52
CA LEU A 203 -0.60 6.75 -0.16
C LEU A 203 -0.93 7.90 -1.12
N LEU A 204 -1.06 7.60 -2.42
CA LEU A 204 -1.29 8.61 -3.47
C LEU A 204 -2.79 8.88 -3.67
N ASP A 205 -3.61 7.82 -3.64
CA ASP A 205 -4.99 7.83 -4.11
C ASP A 205 -6.00 8.02 -2.98
N ASP A 206 -5.60 7.90 -1.72
CA ASP A 206 -6.50 8.12 -0.58
C ASP A 206 -5.99 9.20 0.39
N PRO A 207 -6.49 10.44 0.29
CA PRO A 207 -6.15 11.52 1.20
C PRO A 207 -6.78 11.36 2.59
N THR A 208 -7.68 10.37 2.77
CA THR A 208 -8.36 10.06 4.03
C THR A 208 -7.73 8.88 4.77
N ALA A 209 -6.77 8.18 4.15
CA ALA A 209 -6.13 7.01 4.73
C ALA A 209 -5.20 7.40 5.90
N GLU A 210 -5.21 6.56 6.93
CA GLU A 210 -4.32 6.71 8.07
C GLU A 210 -2.95 6.08 7.78
N ALA A 211 -1.91 6.57 8.45
CA ALA A 211 -0.53 6.07 8.26
C ALA A 211 -0.40 4.54 8.44
N LYS A 212 -1.22 3.96 9.33
CA LYS A 212 -1.26 2.50 9.58
C LYS A 212 -1.72 1.68 8.37
N GLU A 213 -2.41 2.30 7.41
CA GLU A 213 -2.99 1.63 6.24
C GLU A 213 -2.02 1.55 5.05
N PHE A 214 -0.92 2.30 5.09
CA PHE A 214 0.10 2.26 4.03
C PHE A 214 0.98 1.01 4.11
N VAL A 215 0.97 0.31 5.25
CA VAL A 215 1.73 -0.93 5.44
C VAL A 215 0.82 -2.12 5.23
N LEU A 216 1.17 -3.01 4.30
CA LEU A 216 0.44 -4.24 4.02
C LEU A 216 0.77 -5.30 5.08
N PRO A 217 -0.23 -5.79 5.84
CA PRO A 217 -0.03 -6.86 6.80
C PRO A 217 0.36 -8.17 6.10
N VAL A 218 1.31 -8.92 6.68
CA VAL A 218 1.76 -10.21 6.15
C VAL A 218 1.58 -11.33 7.18
N PRO A 219 1.30 -12.58 6.74
CA PRO A 219 1.30 -13.73 7.62
C PRO A 219 2.68 -13.94 8.26
N GLN A 220 2.79 -13.75 9.57
CA GLN A 220 4.06 -13.86 10.28
C GLN A 220 3.87 -14.22 11.76
N VAL A 221 4.99 -14.58 12.40
CA VAL A 221 5.10 -14.63 13.86
C VAL A 221 6.10 -13.57 14.30
N SER A 222 5.76 -12.84 15.35
CA SER A 222 6.67 -11.87 15.97
C SER A 222 6.63 -11.99 17.49
N ALA A 223 7.75 -11.69 18.13
CA ALA A 223 7.86 -11.66 19.56
C ALA A 223 8.82 -10.56 20.02
N GLN A 224 8.54 -9.98 21.18
CA GLN A 224 9.40 -9.02 21.84
C GLN A 224 9.47 -9.33 23.33
N TRP A 225 10.70 -9.49 23.83
CA TRP A 225 11.00 -9.76 25.23
C TRP A 225 11.72 -8.57 25.84
N GLN A 226 11.10 -7.96 26.86
CA GLN A 226 11.73 -6.97 27.72
C GLN A 226 12.60 -7.69 28.76
N LEU A 227 13.91 -7.80 28.51
CA LEU A 227 14.85 -8.55 29.35
C LEU A 227 15.17 -7.83 30.67
N SER A 228 15.10 -6.50 30.69
CA SER A 228 15.24 -5.63 31.87
C SER A 228 14.57 -4.28 31.61
N ASP A 229 14.59 -3.34 32.55
CA ASP A 229 14.01 -1.99 32.35
C ASP A 229 14.63 -1.21 31.17
N SER A 230 15.83 -1.60 30.72
CA SER A 230 16.58 -0.89 29.68
C SER A 230 16.96 -1.74 28.46
N LEU A 231 16.70 -3.05 28.48
CA LEU A 231 17.12 -3.96 27.41
C LEU A 231 15.93 -4.77 26.89
N SER A 232 15.73 -4.77 25.57
CA SER A 232 14.75 -5.65 24.92
C SER A 232 15.30 -6.29 23.66
N ILE A 233 14.82 -7.50 23.37
CA ILE A 233 15.10 -8.24 22.14
C ILE A 233 13.78 -8.51 21.41
N GLY A 234 13.76 -8.27 20.10
CA GLY A 234 12.63 -8.55 19.22
C GLY A 234 13.04 -9.47 18.10
N ALA A 235 12.13 -10.32 17.64
CA ALA A 235 12.35 -11.14 16.46
C ALA A 235 11.04 -11.35 15.69
N TYR A 236 11.15 -11.58 14.39
CA TYR A 236 10.03 -12.01 13.56
C TYR A 236 10.47 -12.99 12.48
N TYR A 237 9.52 -13.77 12.00
CA TYR A 237 9.66 -14.62 10.83
C TYR A 237 8.38 -14.52 9.98
N GLN A 238 8.52 -14.19 8.70
CA GLN A 238 7.42 -14.09 7.77
C GLN A 238 7.22 -15.40 7.00
N PHE A 239 5.96 -15.80 6.87
CA PHE A 239 5.57 -17.04 6.20
C PHE A 239 5.23 -16.87 4.74
N ARG A 240 5.10 -15.64 4.26
CA ARG A 240 4.68 -15.33 2.89
C ARG A 240 5.37 -14.07 2.38
N TYR A 241 5.79 -14.09 1.12
CA TYR A 241 6.23 -12.89 0.41
C TYR A 241 5.02 -12.13 -0.13
N VAL A 242 5.02 -10.82 0.07
CA VAL A 242 4.05 -9.89 -0.48
C VAL A 242 4.85 -8.73 -1.05
N HIS A 243 4.61 -8.39 -2.31
CA HIS A 243 5.31 -7.29 -2.98
C HIS A 243 4.70 -5.93 -2.61
N ASN A 244 5.46 -4.86 -2.85
CA ASN A 244 4.96 -3.49 -2.73
C ASN A 244 3.85 -3.24 -3.77
N ARG A 245 2.69 -2.74 -3.33
CA ARG A 245 1.59 -2.39 -4.23
C ARG A 245 1.79 -0.99 -4.79
N ILE A 246 2.02 -0.92 -6.10
CA ILE A 246 2.11 0.33 -6.88
C ILE A 246 0.81 0.60 -7.64
N PRO A 247 0.52 1.85 -8.04
CA PRO A 247 -0.66 2.16 -8.84
C PRO A 247 -0.76 1.26 -10.07
N ALA A 248 -1.91 0.61 -10.25
CA ALA A 248 -2.15 -0.22 -11.42
C ALA A 248 -2.02 0.56 -12.74
N SER A 249 -1.63 -0.11 -13.81
CA SER A 249 -1.58 0.45 -15.16
C SER A 249 -2.90 1.13 -15.55
N GLY A 250 -2.81 2.31 -16.16
CA GLY A 250 -3.95 3.13 -16.54
C GLY A 250 -4.72 3.81 -15.41
N SER A 251 -4.32 3.64 -14.15
CA SER A 251 -4.86 4.45 -13.04
C SER A 251 -4.30 5.87 -13.02
N TYR A 252 -5.04 6.83 -12.47
CA TYR A 252 -4.73 8.26 -12.63
C TYR A 252 -3.32 8.65 -12.14
N PHE A 253 -2.89 8.07 -11.02
CA PHE A 253 -1.55 8.32 -10.46
C PHE A 253 -0.50 7.31 -10.92
N SER A 254 -0.83 6.43 -11.86
CA SER A 254 0.17 5.56 -12.47
C SER A 254 1.10 6.37 -13.37
N VAL A 255 2.39 6.17 -13.16
CA VAL A 255 3.47 6.81 -13.92
C VAL A 255 4.09 5.85 -14.94
N ALA A 256 3.62 4.60 -15.00
CA ALA A 256 4.14 3.58 -15.89
C ALA A 256 3.06 2.57 -16.25
N ASP A 257 2.96 2.25 -17.54
CA ASP A 257 1.91 1.36 -18.03
C ASP A 257 2.39 -0.10 -18.08
N ILE A 258 3.70 -0.31 -17.99
CA ILE A 258 4.40 -1.57 -18.28
C ILE A 258 4.69 -2.43 -17.05
N VAL A 259 4.36 -1.94 -15.85
CA VAL A 259 4.69 -2.58 -14.56
C VAL A 259 3.50 -2.52 -13.62
N GLY A 260 3.40 -3.52 -12.74
CA GLY A 260 2.34 -3.63 -11.76
C GLY A 260 1.06 -4.25 -12.31
N SER A 261 0.05 -4.26 -11.46
CA SER A 261 -1.32 -4.70 -11.75
C SER A 261 -1.84 -4.07 -13.05
N GLY A 262 -2.48 -4.88 -13.91
CA GLY A 262 -3.12 -4.40 -15.15
C GLY A 262 -2.18 -4.07 -16.30
N ALA A 263 -0.86 -4.11 -16.12
CA ALA A 263 0.09 -4.00 -17.23
C ALA A 263 0.06 -5.28 -18.08
N GLU A 264 0.16 -5.17 -19.40
CA GLU A 264 0.03 -6.31 -20.33
C GLU A 264 1.07 -6.31 -21.45
N ARG A 265 1.66 -5.16 -21.80
CA ARG A 265 2.73 -5.12 -22.81
C ARG A 265 3.69 -3.95 -22.62
N LEU A 266 4.78 -3.99 -23.37
CA LEU A 266 5.69 -2.88 -23.64
C LEU A 266 5.62 -2.60 -25.15
N VAL A 267 5.19 -1.40 -25.53
CA VAL A 267 5.17 -0.95 -26.92
C VAL A 267 6.59 -0.61 -27.34
N LEU A 268 7.14 -1.36 -28.31
CA LEU A 268 8.51 -1.16 -28.81
C LEU A 268 8.54 -0.21 -30.00
N ASP A 269 7.55 -0.35 -30.89
CA ASP A 269 7.37 0.55 -32.03
C ASP A 269 5.88 0.74 -32.31
N PRO A 270 5.32 1.91 -31.96
CA PRO A 270 3.92 2.23 -32.19
C PRO A 270 3.55 2.21 -33.68
N THR A 271 4.48 2.55 -34.57
CA THR A 271 4.19 2.68 -36.02
C THR A 271 3.98 1.33 -36.70
N THR A 272 4.65 0.29 -36.21
CA THR A 272 4.51 -1.08 -36.72
C THR A 272 3.61 -1.96 -35.84
N GLY A 273 3.22 -1.46 -34.66
CA GLY A 273 2.49 -2.22 -33.65
C GLY A 273 3.35 -3.24 -32.89
N LEU A 274 4.68 -3.21 -33.08
CA LEU A 274 5.58 -4.15 -32.42
C LEU A 274 5.55 -3.95 -30.90
N SER A 275 5.27 -5.03 -30.17
CA SER A 275 5.17 -5.03 -28.71
C SER A 275 5.86 -6.26 -28.12
N ALA A 276 6.43 -6.11 -26.93
CA ALA A 276 6.78 -7.22 -26.06
C ALA A 276 5.63 -7.46 -25.07
N PHE A 277 5.11 -8.68 -25.03
CA PHE A 277 4.00 -9.01 -24.13
C PHE A 277 4.52 -9.33 -22.72
N ARG A 278 3.78 -8.91 -21.70
CA ARG A 278 4.12 -9.17 -20.31
C ARG A 278 3.98 -10.67 -20.02
N GLU A 279 5.01 -11.25 -19.41
CA GLU A 279 4.94 -12.60 -18.85
C GLU A 279 4.38 -12.58 -17.43
N SER A 280 4.08 -13.75 -16.87
CA SER A 280 3.73 -13.86 -15.45
C SER A 280 4.83 -13.28 -14.55
N ASP A 281 4.41 -12.66 -13.45
CA ASP A 281 5.33 -12.16 -12.43
C ASP A 281 6.23 -13.26 -11.86
N ARG A 282 7.45 -12.86 -11.50
CA ARG A 282 8.45 -13.73 -10.89
C ARG A 282 8.58 -13.35 -9.42
N ASP A 283 7.67 -13.87 -8.61
CA ASP A 283 7.65 -13.60 -7.18
C ASP A 283 8.86 -14.21 -6.46
N ALA A 284 9.29 -13.54 -5.39
CA ALA A 284 10.24 -14.13 -4.47
C ALA A 284 9.59 -15.30 -3.70
N LYS A 285 10.44 -16.18 -3.16
CA LYS A 285 9.97 -17.30 -2.34
C LYS A 285 9.34 -16.79 -1.04
N ASP A 286 8.35 -17.53 -0.54
CA ASP A 286 7.66 -17.18 0.71
C ASP A 286 8.55 -17.25 1.96
N SER A 287 9.49 -18.21 1.99
CA SER A 287 10.33 -18.52 3.15
C SER A 287 11.65 -17.75 3.19
N GLY A 288 12.18 -17.50 4.39
CA GLY A 288 13.53 -16.95 4.58
C GLY A 288 13.57 -15.45 4.82
N GLN A 289 12.42 -14.86 5.10
CA GLN A 289 12.28 -13.47 5.51
C GLN A 289 12.15 -13.42 7.04
N PHE A 290 13.10 -12.79 7.71
CA PHE A 290 13.15 -12.72 9.17
C PHE A 290 13.95 -11.52 9.64
N GLY A 291 13.78 -11.17 10.90
CA GLY A 291 14.56 -10.11 11.52
C GLY A 291 14.76 -10.32 13.00
N VAL A 292 15.85 -9.76 13.52
CA VAL A 292 16.17 -9.67 14.95
C VAL A 292 16.56 -8.23 15.28
N GLN A 293 16.04 -7.72 16.39
CA GLN A 293 16.37 -6.41 16.94
C GLN A 293 16.84 -6.56 18.38
N LEU A 294 17.84 -5.75 18.76
CA LEU A 294 18.18 -5.48 20.15
C LEU A 294 18.02 -3.97 20.39
N ARG A 295 17.24 -3.58 21.41
CA ARG A 295 17.16 -2.19 21.89
C ARG A 295 17.76 -2.08 23.27
N TRP A 296 18.62 -1.08 23.46
CA TRP A 296 19.31 -0.85 24.72
C TRP A 296 19.33 0.64 25.06
N GLN A 297 18.73 1.00 26.19
CA GLN A 297 18.79 2.34 26.75
C GLN A 297 19.99 2.45 27.70
N VAL A 298 20.89 3.38 27.42
CA VAL A 298 22.13 3.64 28.19
C VAL A 298 22.17 5.11 28.58
N GLY A 299 21.68 5.42 29.78
CA GLY A 299 21.53 6.81 30.22
C GLY A 299 20.53 7.55 29.34
N GLU A 300 21.01 8.58 28.63
CA GLU A 300 20.21 9.40 27.70
C GLU A 300 20.21 8.85 26.26
N PHE A 301 20.98 7.79 25.99
CA PHE A 301 21.10 7.22 24.65
C PHE A 301 20.17 6.02 24.46
N ASP A 302 19.44 6.02 23.34
CA ASP A 302 18.72 4.86 22.82
C ASP A 302 19.49 4.22 21.68
N LEU A 303 20.04 3.02 21.92
CA LEU A 303 20.78 2.25 20.94
C LEU A 303 19.90 1.13 20.35
N GLY A 304 19.89 1.00 19.03
CA GLY A 304 19.18 -0.05 18.30
C GLY A 304 20.11 -0.81 17.37
N PHE A 305 20.12 -2.14 17.48
CA PHE A 305 20.87 -3.04 16.59
C PHE A 305 19.88 -3.94 15.84
N TYR A 306 20.11 -4.13 14.55
CA TYR A 306 19.17 -4.81 13.66
C TYR A 306 19.92 -5.76 12.73
N ALA A 307 19.38 -6.97 12.56
CA ALA A 307 19.82 -7.92 11.56
C ALA A 307 18.57 -8.46 10.85
N LEU A 308 18.45 -8.21 9.54
CA LEU A 308 17.27 -8.53 8.76
C LEU A 308 17.69 -9.28 7.50
N GLN A 309 16.86 -10.25 7.11
CA GLN A 309 16.86 -10.83 5.77
C GLN A 309 15.45 -10.68 5.19
N PHE A 310 15.35 -10.07 4.02
CA PHE A 310 14.10 -9.79 3.32
C PHE A 310 14.28 -10.05 1.83
N HIS A 311 13.17 -10.18 1.12
CA HIS A 311 13.15 -10.23 -0.34
C HIS A 311 12.65 -8.88 -0.88
N ASP A 312 13.14 -8.48 -2.05
CA ASP A 312 12.67 -7.33 -2.82
C ASP A 312 12.19 -7.84 -4.18
#